data_AF-A0A8T7A2M2-F1
#
_entry.id   AF-A0A8T7A2M2-F1
#
_cell.length_a   1.000
_cell.length_b   1.000
_cell.length_c   1.000
_cell.angle_alpha   90.00
_cell.angle_beta   90.00
_cell.angle_gamma   90.00
#
_symmetry.space_group_name_H-M   'P 1'
#
loop_
_entity.id
_entity.type
_entity.pdbx_description
1 polymer ?
#
loop_
_entity_poly.entity_id
_entity_poly.type
_entity_poly.pdbx_seq_one_letter_code
_entity_poly.pdbx_strand_id
1 'polypeptide(L)'
;VPAGWGITSSSCNDGSSTGTNPITGIIVSTGQTVTCTVSNRLQADLSITKDDGNLTYTPGGTGTYTIIVTNNGPADVSGATIGDDLPNGVTMTSAWTCTPSSASSSCNTAPSTSDPISIDVDIINGDTITITVPVQFSANMSDY
;
A
#
# COMPACT_ATOMS: atom_id res chain seq x y z
N VAL A 1 0.62 7.19 21.58
CA VAL A 1 0.21 7.96 20.37
C VAL A 1 -1.23 7.62 20.06
N PRO A 2 -2.05 8.55 19.54
CA PRO A 2 -3.41 8.25 19.10
C PRO A 2 -3.43 7.13 18.05
N ALA A 3 -4.57 6.44 17.91
CA ALA A 3 -4.72 5.38 16.91
C ALA A 3 -4.38 5.91 15.50
N GLY A 4 -3.62 5.12 14.73
CA GLY A 4 -3.21 5.45 13.37
C GLY A 4 -2.06 6.47 13.24
N TRP A 5 -1.46 6.89 14.35
CA TRP A 5 -0.22 7.68 14.35
C TRP A 5 0.99 6.80 14.68
N GLY A 6 2.00 6.81 13.83
CA GLY A 6 3.30 6.19 14.11
C GLY A 6 4.25 7.19 14.77
N ILE A 7 5.05 6.73 15.74
CA ILE A 7 6.17 7.52 16.29
C ILE A 7 7.28 7.53 15.25
N THR A 8 7.75 8.71 14.86
CA THR A 8 8.88 8.87 13.92
C THR A 8 10.18 9.16 14.64
N SER A 9 10.12 9.85 15.79
CA SER A 9 11.27 10.05 16.67
C SER A 9 10.84 10.43 18.07
N SER A 10 11.76 10.26 19.01
CA SER A 10 11.65 10.79 20.36
C SER A 10 13.01 11.33 20.79
N SER A 11 13.04 12.50 21.41
CA SER A 11 14.25 13.07 22.01
C SER A 11 13.92 13.75 23.32
N CYS A 12 14.88 13.79 24.23
CA CYS A 12 14.74 14.45 25.52
C CYS A 12 15.95 15.34 25.74
N ASN A 13 15.75 16.54 26.30
CA ASN A 13 16.78 17.54 26.54
C ASN A 13 16.54 18.24 27.89
N ASP A 14 17.58 18.38 28.70
CA ASP A 14 17.54 19.11 29.99
C ASP A 14 18.06 20.55 29.89
N GLY A 15 18.40 21.02 28.68
CA GLY A 15 18.91 22.35 28.41
C GLY A 15 20.39 22.56 28.76
N SER A 16 21.07 21.56 29.33
CA SER A 16 22.47 21.64 29.78
C SER A 16 23.35 20.49 29.29
N SER A 17 22.76 19.38 28.85
CA SER A 17 23.44 18.20 28.32
C SER A 17 24.04 18.50 26.95
N THR A 18 25.38 18.57 26.87
CA THR A 18 26.13 18.71 25.62
C THR A 18 26.36 17.34 24.98
N GLY A 19 25.58 16.97 23.97
CA GLY A 19 25.73 15.74 23.20
C GLY A 19 24.87 15.77 21.92
N THR A 20 25.23 14.97 20.91
CA THR A 20 24.42 14.80 19.69
C THR A 20 23.11 14.10 20.02
N ASN A 21 21.98 14.67 19.58
CA ASN A 21 20.65 14.11 19.78
C ASN A 21 20.49 12.80 18.97
N PRO A 22 19.97 11.70 19.53
CA PRO A 22 19.47 11.53 20.90
C PRO A 22 20.61 11.40 21.93
N ILE A 23 20.48 12.11 23.04
CA ILE A 23 21.43 12.05 24.17
C ILE A 23 21.30 10.70 24.88
N THR A 24 22.40 9.98 25.05
CA THR A 24 22.46 8.64 25.68
C THR A 24 22.34 8.64 27.21
N GLY A 25 22.30 9.83 27.83
CA GLY A 25 22.06 10.01 29.26
C GLY A 25 21.67 11.46 29.57
N ILE A 26 20.79 11.64 30.54
CA ILE A 26 20.35 12.95 31.05
C ILE A 26 20.78 13.03 32.51
N ILE A 27 21.56 14.06 32.85
CA ILE A 27 22.04 14.28 34.23
C ILE A 27 21.32 15.50 34.79
N VAL A 28 20.35 15.26 35.68
CA VAL A 28 19.54 16.33 36.27
C VAL A 28 20.17 16.89 37.55
N SER A 29 20.16 18.22 37.67
CA SER A 29 20.51 18.94 38.90
C SER A 29 19.30 19.65 39.51
N THR A 30 19.39 20.03 40.79
CA THR A 30 18.32 20.79 41.48
C THR A 30 17.94 22.05 40.70
N GLY A 31 16.66 22.19 40.36
CA GLY A 31 16.13 23.33 39.61
C GLY A 31 16.20 23.20 38.09
N GLN A 32 16.64 22.06 37.53
CA GLN A 32 16.59 21.80 36.09
C GLN A 32 15.25 21.19 35.64
N THR A 33 14.90 21.43 34.38
CA THR A 33 13.72 20.89 33.71
C THR A 33 14.14 20.02 32.53
N VAL A 34 13.63 18.79 32.47
CA VAL A 34 13.80 17.91 31.31
C VAL A 34 12.58 18.02 30.42
N THR A 35 12.80 18.35 29.14
CA THR A 35 11.77 18.40 28.11
C THR A 35 11.96 17.24 27.15
N CYS A 36 10.95 16.39 27.02
CA CYS A 36 10.91 15.32 26.03
C CYS A 36 9.94 15.69 24.89
N THR A 37 10.43 15.61 23.67
CA THR A 37 9.67 15.83 22.44
C THR A 37 9.50 14.51 21.71
N VAL A 38 8.25 14.15 21.44
CA VAL A 38 7.90 13.01 20.59
C VAL A 38 7.33 13.56 19.29
N SER A 39 7.87 13.11 18.16
CA SER A 39 7.33 13.40 16.85
C SER A 39 6.57 12.18 16.33
N ASN A 40 5.38 12.42 15.81
CA ASN A 40 4.52 11.40 15.23
C ASN A 40 3.99 11.86 13.86
N ARG A 41 3.58 10.91 13.02
CA ARG A 41 2.91 11.16 11.74
C ARG A 41 1.73 10.22 11.58
N LEU A 42 0.66 10.69 10.92
CA LEU A 42 -0.40 9.82 10.40
C LEU A 42 0.24 8.79 9.46
N GLN A 43 -0.10 7.51 9.66
CA GLN A 43 0.30 6.43 8.77
C GLN A 43 -0.88 6.02 7.90
N ALA A 44 -0.60 5.59 6.68
CA ALA A 44 -1.60 4.91 5.87
C ALA A 44 -1.57 3.42 6.22
N ASP A 45 -2.69 2.75 5.96
CA ASP A 45 -2.84 1.31 6.17
C ASP A 45 -3.45 0.71 4.91
N LEU A 46 -2.60 0.20 4.02
CA LEU A 46 -3.03 -0.41 2.77
C LEU A 46 -3.27 -1.91 2.97
N SER A 47 -4.43 -2.37 2.52
CA SER A 47 -4.75 -3.79 2.37
C SER A 47 -5.05 -4.09 0.90
N ILE A 48 -4.66 -5.29 0.46
CA ILE A 48 -4.88 -5.75 -0.91
C ILE A 48 -5.46 -7.16 -0.89
N THR A 49 -6.43 -7.39 -1.76
CA THR A 49 -7.00 -8.72 -2.02
C THR A 49 -7.05 -8.95 -3.53
N LYS A 50 -6.90 -10.20 -3.94
CA LYS A 50 -7.03 -10.64 -5.33
C LYS A 50 -7.84 -11.93 -5.35
N ASP A 51 -8.89 -11.94 -6.16
CA ASP A 51 -9.76 -13.10 -6.33
C ASP A 51 -10.35 -13.10 -7.74
N ASP A 52 -10.58 -14.26 -8.33
CA ASP A 52 -11.38 -14.40 -9.55
C ASP A 52 -12.74 -15.06 -9.29
N GLY A 53 -13.04 -15.37 -8.03
CA GLY A 53 -14.30 -15.95 -7.60
C GLY A 53 -14.49 -17.41 -8.01
N ASN A 54 -13.45 -18.08 -8.51
CA ASN A 54 -13.54 -19.42 -9.06
C ASN A 54 -12.56 -20.39 -8.40
N LEU A 55 -13.02 -21.60 -8.09
CA LEU A 55 -12.17 -22.65 -7.49
C LEU A 55 -11.68 -23.68 -8.52
N THR A 56 -12.21 -23.62 -9.74
CA THR A 56 -11.95 -24.60 -10.80
C THR A 56 -11.76 -23.90 -12.12
N TYR A 57 -10.88 -24.42 -12.98
CA TYR A 57 -10.61 -23.82 -14.28
C TYR A 57 -10.76 -24.84 -15.39
N THR A 58 -11.35 -24.39 -16.50
CA THR A 58 -11.37 -25.15 -17.75
C THR A 58 -10.16 -24.73 -18.58
N PRO A 59 -9.29 -25.66 -18.98
CA PRO A 59 -8.17 -25.34 -19.87
C PRO A 59 -8.65 -24.61 -21.14
N GLY A 60 -7.95 -23.54 -21.52
CA GLY A 60 -8.31 -22.68 -22.65
C GLY A 60 -9.45 -21.70 -22.39
N GLY A 61 -10.09 -21.78 -21.23
CA GLY A 61 -11.17 -20.89 -20.81
C GLY A 61 -10.68 -19.48 -20.47
N THR A 62 -11.63 -18.59 -20.18
CA THR A 62 -11.36 -17.21 -19.76
C THR A 62 -11.80 -16.99 -18.31
N GLY A 63 -11.22 -15.98 -17.68
CA GLY A 63 -11.51 -15.57 -16.32
C GLY A 63 -11.30 -14.08 -16.12
N THR A 64 -11.51 -13.61 -14.90
CA THR A 64 -11.27 -12.21 -14.56
C THR A 64 -10.80 -12.14 -13.11
N TYR A 65 -9.56 -11.69 -12.90
CA TYR A 65 -9.11 -11.36 -11.55
C TYR A 65 -9.63 -9.98 -11.16
N THR A 66 -10.11 -9.89 -9.94
CA THR A 66 -10.51 -8.66 -9.26
C THR A 66 -9.53 -8.40 -8.15
N ILE A 67 -8.79 -7.31 -8.24
CA ILE A 67 -7.86 -6.85 -7.20
C ILE A 67 -8.49 -5.64 -6.51
N ILE A 68 -8.65 -5.71 -5.19
CA ILE A 68 -9.19 -4.61 -4.40
C ILE A 68 -8.11 -4.13 -3.46
N VAL A 69 -7.75 -2.85 -3.59
CA VAL A 69 -6.83 -2.15 -2.69
C VAL A 69 -7.62 -1.16 -1.84
N THR A 70 -7.47 -1.21 -0.53
CA THR A 70 -8.18 -0.37 0.42
C THR A 70 -7.21 0.36 1.32
N ASN A 71 -7.37 1.67 1.49
CA ASN A 71 -6.67 2.44 2.49
C ASN A 71 -7.51 2.58 3.76
N ASN A 72 -7.23 1.76 4.77
CA ASN A 72 -7.86 1.81 6.09
C ASN A 72 -7.34 2.98 6.96
N GLY A 73 -6.40 3.76 6.43
CA GLY A 73 -6.00 5.05 6.98
C GLY A 73 -5.06 4.96 8.18
N PRO A 74 -4.99 6.05 8.99
CA PRO A 74 -5.69 7.32 8.83
C PRO A 74 -5.06 8.33 7.84
N ALA A 75 -3.88 8.06 7.28
CA ALA A 75 -3.27 8.93 6.28
C ALA A 75 -3.72 8.57 4.85
N ASP A 76 -3.76 9.57 3.99
CA ASP A 76 -3.86 9.36 2.54
C ASP A 76 -2.56 8.77 1.99
N VAL A 77 -2.69 8.03 0.89
CA VAL A 77 -1.58 7.50 0.11
C VAL A 77 -1.50 8.25 -1.20
N SER A 78 -0.29 8.68 -1.56
CA SER A 78 -0.02 9.21 -2.89
C SER A 78 1.20 8.52 -3.51
N GLY A 79 1.08 8.15 -4.79
CA GLY A 79 2.13 7.50 -5.56
C GLY A 79 2.49 6.10 -5.08
N ALA A 80 1.56 5.34 -4.53
CA ALA A 80 1.82 3.92 -4.24
C ALA A 80 1.79 3.10 -5.53
N THR A 81 2.76 2.21 -5.69
CA THR A 81 2.81 1.29 -6.83
C THR A 81 2.24 -0.07 -6.42
N ILE A 82 1.22 -0.52 -7.14
CA ILE A 82 0.66 -1.87 -7.06
C ILE A 82 1.30 -2.70 -8.17
N GLY A 83 2.02 -3.75 -7.79
CA GLY A 83 2.59 -4.75 -8.70
C GLY A 83 1.80 -6.05 -8.65
N ASP A 84 1.52 -6.65 -9.80
CA ASP A 84 0.90 -7.97 -9.92
C ASP A 84 1.46 -8.73 -11.13
N ASP A 85 2.10 -9.86 -10.86
CA ASP A 85 2.60 -10.77 -11.89
C ASP A 85 1.51 -11.81 -12.18
N LEU A 86 1.17 -12.02 -13.44
CA LEU A 86 0.25 -13.10 -13.79
C LEU A 86 0.90 -14.46 -13.52
N PRO A 87 0.15 -15.44 -12.97
CA PRO A 87 0.65 -16.80 -12.83
C PRO A 87 1.02 -17.42 -14.18
N ASN A 88 1.92 -18.40 -14.16
CA ASN A 88 2.20 -19.23 -15.33
C ASN A 88 0.90 -19.81 -15.91
N GLY A 89 0.83 -19.91 -17.24
CA GLY A 89 -0.35 -20.41 -17.94
C GLY A 89 -1.53 -19.45 -17.94
N VAL A 90 -1.32 -18.17 -17.59
CA VAL A 90 -2.34 -17.13 -17.64
C VAL A 90 -1.85 -15.95 -18.48
N THR A 91 -2.69 -15.46 -19.39
CA THR A 91 -2.38 -14.30 -20.24
C THR A 91 -3.55 -13.32 -20.26
N MET A 92 -3.29 -12.02 -20.38
CA MET A 92 -4.36 -11.02 -20.51
C MET A 92 -5.08 -11.15 -21.85
N THR A 93 -6.41 -11.06 -21.82
CA THR A 93 -7.23 -11.00 -23.05
C THR A 93 -7.51 -9.57 -23.51
N SER A 94 -7.44 -8.60 -22.60
CA SER A 94 -7.58 -7.17 -22.90
C SER A 94 -6.87 -6.34 -21.82
N ALA A 95 -6.76 -5.04 -22.06
CA ALA A 95 -6.20 -4.14 -21.06
C ALA A 95 -7.00 -4.23 -19.75
N TRP A 96 -6.29 -4.21 -18.61
CA TRP A 96 -6.91 -4.16 -17.30
C TRP A 96 -7.66 -2.84 -17.10
N THR A 97 -8.61 -2.79 -16.18
CA THR A 97 -9.25 -1.54 -15.76
C THR A 97 -8.87 -1.19 -14.34
N CYS A 98 -8.94 0.09 -13.99
CA CYS A 98 -8.71 0.58 -12.65
C CYS A 98 -9.78 1.61 -12.32
N THR A 99 -10.50 1.41 -11.21
CA THR A 99 -11.67 2.19 -10.84
C THR A 99 -11.59 2.57 -9.36
N PRO A 100 -11.34 3.85 -9.06
CA PRO A 100 -11.47 4.41 -7.72
C PRO A 100 -12.92 4.43 -7.22
N SER A 101 -13.14 4.24 -5.92
CA SER A 101 -14.45 4.38 -5.28
C SER A 101 -14.94 5.82 -5.22
N SER A 102 -14.04 6.80 -5.30
CA SER A 102 -14.35 8.22 -5.29
C SER A 102 -13.48 9.00 -6.27
N ALA A 103 -13.90 10.22 -6.61
CA ALA A 103 -13.11 11.12 -7.48
C ALA A 103 -11.87 11.72 -6.79
N SER A 104 -11.67 11.46 -5.50
CA SER A 104 -10.51 11.92 -4.73
C SER A 104 -9.36 10.93 -4.73
N SER A 105 -9.61 9.70 -5.17
CA SER A 105 -8.59 8.68 -5.43
C SER A 105 -8.38 8.52 -6.95
N SER A 106 -7.21 8.04 -7.37
CA SER A 106 -6.86 7.97 -8.79
C SER A 106 -6.01 6.77 -9.14
N CYS A 107 -6.10 6.38 -10.41
CA CYS A 107 -5.18 5.48 -11.07
C CYS A 107 -4.32 6.31 -12.03
N ASN A 108 -3.04 6.41 -11.75
CA ASN A 108 -2.11 7.30 -12.44
C ASN A 108 -1.37 6.62 -13.60
N THR A 109 -1.48 5.29 -13.70
CA THR A 109 -0.97 4.51 -14.83
C THR A 109 -2.10 4.18 -15.80
N ALA A 110 -1.83 4.30 -17.10
CA ALA A 110 -2.79 3.94 -18.13
C ALA A 110 -2.93 2.40 -18.26
N PRO A 111 -4.15 1.87 -18.42
CA PRO A 111 -4.41 0.49 -18.80
C PRO A 111 -3.52 -0.02 -19.92
N SER A 112 -2.97 -1.22 -19.75
CA SER A 112 -2.20 -1.92 -20.79
C SER A 112 -2.43 -3.42 -20.74
N THR A 113 -1.88 -4.14 -21.72
CA THR A 113 -1.85 -5.61 -21.76
C THR A 113 -0.48 -6.17 -21.38
N SER A 114 0.34 -5.39 -20.69
CA SER A 114 1.70 -5.81 -20.29
C SER A 114 1.65 -6.60 -19.00
N ASP A 115 2.50 -7.61 -18.92
CA ASP A 115 2.81 -8.38 -17.72
C ASP A 115 4.31 -8.20 -17.43
N PRO A 116 4.71 -7.73 -16.23
CA PRO A 116 3.88 -7.55 -15.03
C PRO A 116 2.95 -6.33 -15.09
N ILE A 117 1.86 -6.39 -14.31
CA ILE A 117 1.01 -5.24 -14.03
C ILE A 117 1.75 -4.34 -13.04
N SER A 118 1.85 -3.06 -13.36
CA SER A 118 2.37 -2.03 -12.47
C SER A 118 1.48 -0.80 -12.56
N ILE A 119 0.85 -0.41 -11.45
CA ILE A 119 -0.12 0.69 -11.41
C ILE A 119 0.23 1.62 -10.25
N ASP A 120 0.47 2.88 -10.57
CA ASP A 120 0.61 3.94 -9.57
C ASP A 120 -0.78 4.47 -9.21
N VAL A 121 -1.05 4.61 -7.91
CA VAL A 121 -2.34 5.03 -7.38
C VAL A 121 -2.18 6.08 -6.28
N ASP A 122 -3.17 6.96 -6.20
CA ASP A 122 -3.44 7.78 -5.01
C ASP A 122 -4.74 7.27 -4.38
N ILE A 123 -4.71 6.98 -3.07
CA ILE A 123 -5.86 6.44 -2.33
C ILE A 123 -6.04 7.26 -1.05
N ILE A 124 -7.11 8.04 -0.99
CA ILE A 124 -7.45 8.76 0.25
C ILE A 124 -7.88 7.78 1.35
N ASN A 125 -7.77 8.21 2.60
CA ASN A 125 -8.23 7.42 3.74
C ASN A 125 -9.71 7.03 3.59
N GLY A 126 -10.00 5.73 3.72
CA GLY A 126 -11.32 5.14 3.63
C GLY A 126 -11.73 4.70 2.23
N ASP A 127 -10.95 5.04 1.20
CA ASP A 127 -11.26 4.69 -0.18
C ASP A 127 -10.70 3.33 -0.61
N THR A 128 -11.23 2.86 -1.73
CA THR A 128 -10.81 1.63 -2.41
C THR A 128 -10.52 1.87 -3.88
N ILE A 129 -9.55 1.15 -4.42
CA ILE A 129 -9.29 1.01 -5.86
C ILE A 129 -9.63 -0.43 -6.25
N THR A 130 -10.49 -0.59 -7.26
CA THR A 130 -10.80 -1.89 -7.87
C THR A 130 -10.10 -2.00 -9.21
N ILE A 131 -9.25 -3.01 -9.38
CA ILE A 131 -8.57 -3.34 -10.63
C ILE A 131 -9.16 -4.63 -11.18
N THR A 132 -9.54 -4.63 -12.46
CA THR A 132 -10.10 -5.81 -13.13
C THR A 132 -9.16 -6.27 -14.23
N VAL A 133 -8.73 -7.53 -14.17
CA VAL A 133 -7.76 -8.11 -15.11
C VAL A 133 -8.43 -9.28 -15.84
N PRO A 134 -8.90 -9.06 -17.07
CA PRO A 134 -9.49 -10.13 -17.88
C PRO A 134 -8.38 -11.02 -18.47
N VAL A 135 -8.52 -12.32 -18.28
CA VAL A 135 -7.48 -13.30 -18.59
C VAL A 135 -7.99 -14.51 -19.36
N GLN A 136 -7.06 -15.21 -20.01
CA GLN A 136 -7.23 -16.53 -20.60
C GLN A 136 -6.26 -17.50 -19.93
N PHE A 137 -6.79 -18.68 -19.61
CA PHE A 137 -6.08 -19.82 -19.06
C PHE A 137 -5.52 -20.67 -20.21
N SER A 138 -4.28 -21.15 -20.09
CA SER A 138 -3.70 -22.04 -21.08
C SER A 138 -4.56 -23.30 -21.28
N ALA A 139 -4.62 -23.76 -22.53
CA ALA A 139 -5.21 -25.05 -22.88
C ALA A 139 -4.29 -26.23 -22.51
N ASN A 140 -2.99 -25.99 -22.35
CA ASN A 140 -2.01 -27.02 -22.04
C ASN A 140 -1.73 -27.05 -20.52
N MET A 141 -1.96 -28.20 -19.90
CA MET A 141 -1.65 -28.38 -18.47
C MET A 141 -0.17 -28.26 -18.13
N SER A 142 0.73 -28.34 -19.11
CA SER A 142 2.18 -28.16 -18.94
C SER A 142 2.61 -26.72 -18.74
N ASP A 143 1.71 -25.76 -18.99
CA ASP A 143 2.03 -24.33 -18.93
C ASP A 143 1.85 -23.75 -17.52
N TYR A 144 1.38 -24.57 -16.57
CA TYR A 144 1.21 -24.26 -15.14
C TYR A 144 2.30 -24.92 -14.30
#